data_AF-A0A9P4IFT5-F1
#
_entry.id   AF-A0A9P4IFT5-F1
#
_cell.length_a   1.000
_cell.length_b   1.000
_cell.length_c   1.000
_cell.angle_alpha   90.00
_cell.angle_beta   90.00
_cell.angle_gamma   90.00
#
_symmetry.space_group_name_H-M   'P 1'
#
loop_
_entity.id
_entity.type
_entity.pdbx_description
1 polymer ?
#
loop_
_entity_poly.entity_id
_entity_poly.type
_entity_poly.pdbx_seq_one_letter_code
_entity_poly.pdbx_strand_id
1 'polypeptide(L)'
;ALESFYGIGPTISARVMAHFHLHPTAKIGSLRNQQLTDLTQHLSDMKIENDLRKTMQENIRRLRDMGTYRGRRHYAGLPVRGQRTRSQVRESIMSKL
;
A
#
# COMPACT_ATOMS: atom_id res chain seq x y z
N ALA A 1 -13.72 0.31 -7.07
CA ALA A 1 -13.19 1.61 -7.54
C ALA A 1 -12.14 2.14 -6.58
N LEU A 2 -12.47 2.41 -5.31
CA LEU A 2 -11.47 2.88 -4.33
C LEU A 2 -10.28 1.93 -4.14
N GLU A 3 -10.51 0.63 -4.21
CA GLU A 3 -9.45 -0.40 -4.06
C GLU A 3 -8.52 -0.53 -5.27
N SER A 4 -8.75 0.20 -6.37
CA SER A 4 -7.79 0.22 -7.47
C SER A 4 -6.53 1.02 -7.14
N PHE A 5 -6.61 1.91 -6.15
CA PHE A 5 -5.48 2.72 -5.74
C PHE A 5 -4.52 1.94 -4.84
N TYR A 6 -3.22 2.05 -5.11
CA TYR A 6 -2.21 1.43 -4.28
C TYR A 6 -2.21 2.03 -2.87
N GLY A 7 -2.38 1.16 -1.87
CA GLY A 7 -2.49 1.54 -0.46
C GLY A 7 -3.92 1.58 0.07
N ILE A 8 -4.94 1.46 -0.77
CA ILE A 8 -6.35 1.37 -0.35
C ILE A 8 -6.82 -0.08 -0.42
N GLY A 9 -7.02 -0.68 0.75
CA GLY A 9 -7.63 -2.01 0.89
C GLY A 9 -9.11 -1.94 1.31
N PRO A 10 -9.77 -3.11 1.50
CA PRO A 10 -11.21 -3.19 1.82
C PRO A 10 -11.60 -2.50 3.13
N THR A 11 -10.69 -2.49 4.11
CA THR A 11 -10.91 -1.83 5.40
C THR A 11 -10.89 -0.30 5.28
N ILE A 12 -9.98 0.22 4.46
CA ILE A 12 -9.83 1.66 4.24
C ILE A 12 -10.95 2.15 3.33
N SER A 13 -11.27 1.42 2.26
CA SER A 13 -12.38 1.76 1.37
C SER A 13 -13.70 1.82 2.12
N ALA A 14 -14.01 0.83 2.97
CA ALA A 14 -15.22 0.83 3.79
C ALA A 14 -15.27 2.03 4.75
N ARG A 15 -14.15 2.41 5.37
CA ARG A 15 -14.07 3.58 6.26
C ARG A 15 -14.34 4.88 5.52
N VAL A 16 -13.74 5.06 4.33
CA VAL A 16 -13.97 6.24 3.49
C VAL A 16 -15.42 6.31 3.05
N MET A 17 -16.02 5.19 2.63
CA MET A 17 -17.43 5.15 2.24
C MET A 17 -18.36 5.49 3.41
N ALA A 18 -18.08 4.97 4.61
CA ALA A 18 -18.85 5.30 5.80
C ALA A 18 -18.77 6.79 6.16
N HIS A 19 -17.58 7.40 6.03
CA HIS A 19 -17.37 8.83 6.29
C HIS A 19 -18.26 9.73 5.41
N PHE A 20 -18.40 9.40 4.12
CA PHE A 20 -19.24 10.14 3.18
C PHE A 20 -20.68 9.62 3.06
N HIS A 21 -21.06 8.68 3.93
CA HIS A 21 -22.39 8.06 3.98
C HIS A 21 -22.79 7.43 2.64
N LEU A 22 -21.82 6.84 1.95
CA LEU A 22 -22.00 6.17 0.67
C LEU A 22 -22.32 4.70 0.88
N HIS A 23 -23.33 4.20 0.16
CA HIS A 23 -23.66 2.78 0.19
C HIS A 23 -22.56 1.97 -0.54
N PRO A 24 -22.14 0.80 -0.02
CA PRO A 24 -21.07 -0.01 -0.62
C PRO A 24 -21.31 -0.43 -2.08
N THR A 25 -22.58 -0.56 -2.49
CA THR A 25 -22.98 -0.90 -3.87
C THR A 25 -23.25 0.31 -4.75
N ALA A 26 -23.08 1.54 -4.23
CA ALA A 26 -23.28 2.75 -5.01
C ALA A 26 -22.30 2.81 -6.19
N LYS A 27 -22.81 3.18 -7.37
CA LYS A 27 -21.99 3.35 -8.56
C LYS A 27 -21.44 4.77 -8.61
N ILE A 28 -20.30 4.96 -9.27
CA ILE A 28 -19.69 6.29 -9.42
C ILE A 28 -20.66 7.27 -10.08
N GLY A 29 -21.41 6.82 -11.09
CA GLY A 29 -22.38 7.67 -11.80
C GLY A 29 -23.60 8.10 -10.98
N SER A 30 -23.86 7.50 -9.82
CA SER A 30 -24.95 7.91 -8.92
C SER A 30 -24.53 8.94 -7.86
N LEU A 31 -23.24 9.30 -7.81
CA LEU A 31 -22.71 10.24 -6.84
C LEU A 31 -22.96 11.69 -7.29
N ARG A 32 -23.23 12.58 -6.34
CA ARG A 32 -23.32 14.02 -6.63
C ARG A 32 -21.92 14.58 -6.88
N ASN A 33 -21.82 15.61 -7.73
CA ASN A 33 -20.54 16.25 -8.05
C ASN A 33 -19.80 16.75 -6.79
N GLN A 34 -20.52 17.33 -5.82
CA GLN A 34 -19.93 17.77 -4.54
C GLN A 34 -19.29 16.61 -3.78
N GLN A 35 -19.99 15.47 -3.66
CA GLN A 35 -19.46 14.28 -2.98
C GLN A 35 -18.21 13.73 -3.67
N LEU A 36 -18.14 13.86 -5.00
CA LEU A 36 -16.98 13.46 -5.77
C LEU A 36 -15.79 14.39 -5.50
N THR A 37 -16.02 15.71 -5.44
CA THR A 37 -14.99 16.69 -5.07
C THR A 37 -14.48 16.45 -3.65
N ASP A 38 -15.37 16.27 -2.68
CA ASP A 38 -15.00 16.03 -1.29
C ASP A 38 -14.20 14.73 -1.14
N LEU A 39 -14.59 13.68 -1.86
CA LEU A 39 -13.89 12.41 -1.87
C LEU A 39 -12.50 12.56 -2.50
N THR A 40 -12.35 13.30 -3.60
CA THR A 40 -11.03 13.55 -4.21
C THR A 40 -10.10 14.32 -3.29
N GLN A 41 -10.62 15.32 -2.57
CA GLN A 41 -9.85 16.08 -1.59
C GLN A 41 -9.42 15.21 -0.41
N HIS A 42 -10.34 14.37 0.09
CA HIS A 42 -9.99 13.44 1.17
C HIS A 42 -8.93 12.42 0.76
N LEU A 43 -8.99 11.93 -0.49
CA LEU A 43 -7.97 11.03 -1.02
C LEU A 43 -6.62 11.71 -1.22
N SER A 44 -6.57 13.00 -1.59
CA SER A 44 -5.30 13.72 -1.74
C SER A 44 -4.56 13.94 -0.41
N ASP A 45 -5.27 14.00 0.70
CA ASP A 45 -4.67 14.13 2.04
C ASP A 45 -4.06 12.80 2.53
N MET A 46 -4.42 11.68 1.90
CA MET A 46 -3.93 10.35 2.27
C MET A 46 -2.60 10.03 1.56
N LYS A 47 -1.71 9.33 2.27
CA LYS A 47 -0.49 8.77 1.67
C LYS A 47 -0.82 7.54 0.83
N ILE A 48 -1.18 7.76 -0.43
CA ILE A 48 -1.52 6.71 -1.40
C ILE A 48 -0.53 6.71 -2.58
N GLU A 49 -0.58 5.67 -3.40
CA GLU A 49 0.19 5.56 -4.64
C GLU A 49 1.72 5.78 -4.45
N ASN A 50 2.26 6.80 -5.11
CA ASN A 50 3.68 7.09 -5.17
C ASN A 50 4.26 7.47 -3.82
N ASP A 51 3.49 8.16 -2.97
CA ASP A 51 3.99 8.60 -1.67
C ASP A 51 4.15 7.41 -0.71
N LEU A 52 3.22 6.46 -0.77
CA LEU A 52 3.33 5.22 -0.02
C LEU A 52 4.51 4.37 -0.52
N ARG A 53 4.70 4.28 -1.85
CA ARG A 53 5.84 3.57 -2.46
C ARG A 53 7.18 4.18 -2.06
N LYS A 54 7.31 5.50 -2.13
CA LYS A 54 8.52 6.24 -1.71
C LYS A 54 8.83 5.97 -0.23
N THR A 55 7.82 6.14 0.63
CA THR A 55 7.97 5.87 2.08
C THR A 55 8.44 4.43 2.33
N MET A 56 7.89 3.45 1.60
CA MET A 56 8.31 2.05 1.73
C MET A 56 9.76 1.83 1.25
N GLN A 57 10.15 2.43 0.13
CA GLN A 57 11.52 2.36 -0.38
C GLN A 57 12.52 3.02 0.57
N GLU A 58 12.18 4.17 1.14
CA GLU A 58 12.98 4.87 2.15
C GLU A 58 13.19 4.01 3.40
N ASN A 59 12.13 3.35 3.88
CA ASN A 59 12.23 2.43 5.01
C ASN A 59 13.19 1.27 4.73
N ILE A 60 13.14 0.68 3.53
CA ILE A 60 14.06 -0.39 3.12
C ILE A 60 15.50 0.13 2.99
N ARG A 61 15.67 1.31 2.38
CA ARG A 61 16.98 1.97 2.26
C ARG A 61 17.59 2.23 3.62
N ARG A 62 16.82 2.79 4.57
CA ARG A 62 17.24 3.00 5.95
C ARG A 62 17.74 1.71 6.60
N LEU A 63 17.03 0.59 6.42
CA LEU A 63 17.45 -0.71 6.98
C LEU A 63 18.77 -1.21 6.39
N ARG A 64 19.02 -0.94 5.10
CA ARG A 64 20.26 -1.28 4.40
C ARG A 64 21.42 -0.42 4.88
N ASP A 65 21.22 0.90 4.95
CA ASP A 65 22.25 1.86 5.34
C ASP A 65 22.72 1.62 6.79
N MET A 66 21.79 1.26 7.69
CA MET A 66 22.12 0.87 9.07
C MET A 66 22.85 -0.49 9.18
N GLY A 67 22.97 -1.28 8.10
CA GLY A 67 23.65 -2.59 8.13
C GLY A 67 22.93 -3.69 8.93
N THR A 68 21.67 -3.48 9.31
CA THR A 68 20.89 -4.45 10.10
C THR A 68 20.75 -5.79 9.38
N TYR A 69 20.49 -6.88 10.12
CA TYR A 69 20.24 -8.21 9.52
C TYR A 69 19.16 -8.14 8.43
N ARG A 70 18.04 -7.45 8.71
CA ARG A 70 16.95 -7.27 7.73
C ARG A 70 17.43 -6.53 6.49
N GLY A 71 18.22 -5.47 6.65
CA GLY A 71 18.83 -4.72 5.53
C GLY A 71 19.71 -5.60 4.65
N ARG A 72 20.59 -6.41 5.26
CA ARG A 72 21.44 -7.37 4.52
C ARG A 72 20.62 -8.41 3.76
N ARG A 73 19.53 -8.90 4.35
CA ARG A 73 18.60 -9.84 3.69
C ARG A 73 17.86 -9.19 2.52
N HIS A 74 17.40 -7.95 2.68
CA HIS A 74 16.82 -7.16 1.59
C HIS A 74 17.81 -6.92 0.45
N TYR A 75 19.08 -6.63 0.75
CA TYR A 75 20.13 -6.46 -0.26
C TYR A 75 20.43 -7.76 -1.02
N ALA A 76 20.54 -8.88 -0.30
CA ALA A 76 20.80 -10.18 -0.88
C ALA A 76 19.58 -10.81 -1.59
N GLY A 77 18.42 -10.14 -1.61
CA GLY A 77 17.19 -10.70 -2.17
C GLY A 77 16.76 -11.98 -1.47
N LEU A 78 16.92 -12.07 -0.14
CA LEU A 78 16.58 -13.24 0.67
C LEU A 78 15.38 -12.97 1.59
N PRO A 79 14.65 -14.01 2.03
CA PRO A 79 13.52 -13.84 2.94
C PRO A 79 13.96 -13.19 4.26
N VAL A 80 13.19 -12.20 4.72
CA VAL A 80 13.57 -11.32 5.84
C VAL A 80 12.97 -11.78 7.17
N ARG A 81 11.93 -12.62 7.15
CA ARG A 81 11.18 -13.06 8.36
C ARG A 81 11.56 -14.47 8.81
N GLY A 82 12.82 -14.87 8.61
CA GLY A 82 13.35 -16.14 9.11
C GLY A 82 12.90 -17.39 8.35
N GLN A 83 12.38 -17.24 7.12
CA GLN A 83 12.03 -18.40 6.30
C GLN A 83 13.26 -19.23 5.91
N ARG A 84 13.09 -20.56 5.82
CA ARG A 84 14.15 -21.52 5.48
C ARG A 84 14.66 -21.31 4.06
N THR A 85 15.96 -21.07 3.91
CA THR A 85 16.58 -20.78 2.60
C THR A 85 17.15 -21.97 1.84
N ARG A 86 17.08 -23.19 2.40
CA ARG A 86 17.75 -24.37 1.83
C ARG A 86 17.03 -25.01 0.63
N SER A 87 15.70 -24.91 0.57
CA SER A 87 14.90 -25.74 -0.35
C SER A 87 13.77 -25.00 -1.08
N GLN A 88 13.16 -23.97 -0.48
CA GLN A 88 11.99 -23.29 -1.04
C GLN A 88 12.16 -21.77 -0.93
N VAL A 89 12.91 -21.20 -1.87
CA VAL A 89 13.20 -19.75 -1.94
C VAL A 89 12.86 -19.17 -3.31
N ARG A 90 12.10 -19.92 -4.12
CA ARG A 90 11.74 -19.51 -5.48
C ARG A 90 10.99 -18.17 -5.50
N GLU A 91 10.22 -17.86 -4.47
CA GLU A 91 9.59 -16.55 -4.26
C GLU A 91 10.34 -15.70 -3.22
N SER A 92 11.66 -15.60 -3.38
CA SER A 92 12.43 -14.50 -2.79
C SER A 92 12.81 -13.49 -3.87
N ILE A 93 11.89 -13.29 -4.81
CA ILE A 93 11.89 -12.18 -5.75
C ILE A 93 11.35 -11.04 -4.86
N MET A 94 11.97 -9.87 -4.77
CA MET A 94 11.59 -8.69 -5.58
C MET A 94 10.13 -8.71 -6.06
N SER A 95 9.22 -9.23 -5.25
CA SER A 95 7.82 -9.40 -5.56
C SER A 95 7.14 -8.11 -5.11
N LYS A 96 7.15 -7.17 -6.04
CA LYS A 96 6.33 -5.95 -6.07
C LYS A 96 6.64 -4.91 -4.99
N LEU A 97 7.80 -4.28 -5.15
CA LEU A 97 7.84 -2.82 -5.16
C LEU A 97 8.22 -2.33 -6.55
#